data_AF-A0AAN7WT00-F1
#
_entry.id   AF-A0AAN7WT00-F1
#
_cell.length_a   1.000
_cell.length_b   1.000
_cell.length_c   1.000
_cell.angle_alpha   90.00
_cell.angle_beta   90.00
_cell.angle_gamma   90.00
#
_symmetry.space_group_name_H-M   'P 1'
#
loop_
_entity.id
_entity.type
_entity.pdbx_description
1 polymer ?
#
loop_
_entity_poly.entity_id
_entity_poly.type
_entity_poly.pdbx_seq_one_letter_code
_entity_poly.pdbx_strand_id
1 'polypeptide(L)'
;MVPVLRSCHSFSKLINTRFYTTSNLKNGLAHPFFKLSPMEQFSLCFSERKTSLANGSKIFPIFTEDLSNMKQTLQLNSINLSNKKEVIKWLQKYDKEVNVESSKSKLKNFGTNKDGTMPTSFINKEKYPQLNEIIELFKNETLITKDPVTLNSLIDYFLLNNQSGIFAENIYIFLLNEYSDSIDKLNLILGSLKLHLNNKLDYFPDIENIILKILISINKLSNYPKIEFFDNEFHNLLKNISIKFNFQDTLSPFNDAVIHQMLQYHLFKTQNLIECKFLIGLLLSSRHIRPSNELLHCYLNLLNKKTQTLSFKDSKLQKLIYLSDFRILIEQYPTIELIRFILPLCGSFNELRNILNIIMKQDNSLQYFETLTDLIIKQYEVVCQWDKSIMGSVEIIHLYNCFNVIYKGQIPVDPLNKILILMGSNGNYSMIAYILNQNKGLQKDSGILKEIINEFPPNDSLEKKKFTKLFKLSSTIK
;
A
#
# COMPACT_ATOMS: atom_id res chain seq x y z
N MET A 1 -12.44 25.34 3.07
CA MET A 1 -12.28 24.99 4.51
C MET A 1 -11.97 23.52 4.60
N VAL A 2 -10.73 23.19 4.99
CA VAL A 2 -10.26 21.80 5.13
C VAL A 2 -10.84 21.24 6.43
N PRO A 3 -11.56 20.11 6.43
CA PRO A 3 -11.86 19.43 7.68
C PRO A 3 -10.54 18.85 8.18
N VAL A 4 -9.91 19.59 9.10
CA VAL A 4 -8.86 19.05 9.95
C VAL A 4 -9.46 17.82 10.62
N LEU A 5 -8.78 16.68 10.52
CA LEU A 5 -9.05 15.45 11.27
C LEU A 5 -8.87 15.71 12.77
N ARG A 6 -9.72 16.54 13.36
CA ARG A 6 -9.86 16.75 14.79
C ARG A 6 -10.85 15.71 15.31
N SER A 7 -10.35 14.49 15.44
CA SER A 7 -10.60 13.58 16.57
C SER A 7 -10.19 12.17 16.16
N CYS A 8 -9.29 11.57 16.94
CA CYS A 8 -8.96 10.14 16.84
C CYS A 8 -10.18 9.22 17.03
N HIS A 9 -11.37 9.75 17.38
CA HIS A 9 -12.63 9.01 17.48
C HIS A 9 -13.24 8.62 16.13
N SER A 10 -13.03 9.37 15.05
CA SER A 10 -13.55 8.96 13.73
C SER A 10 -12.70 7.85 13.12
N PHE A 11 -11.37 7.91 13.33
CA PHE A 11 -10.43 6.89 12.84
C PHE A 11 -10.53 5.56 13.63
N SER A 12 -10.82 5.60 14.94
CA SER A 12 -11.04 4.39 15.73
C SER A 12 -12.35 3.66 15.37
N LYS A 13 -13.40 4.39 15.00
CA LYS A 13 -14.65 3.78 14.47
C LYS A 13 -14.45 3.13 13.10
N LEU A 14 -13.61 3.71 12.23
CA LEU A 14 -13.27 3.18 10.91
C LEU A 14 -12.45 1.88 10.99
N ILE A 15 -11.52 1.79 11.94
CA ILE A 15 -10.70 0.58 12.15
C ILE A 15 -11.53 -0.59 12.68
N ASN A 16 -12.57 -0.33 13.48
CA ASN A 16 -13.32 -1.37 14.20
C ASN A 16 -14.19 -2.30 13.33
N THR A 17 -14.43 -1.99 12.05
CA THR A 17 -15.38 -2.78 11.23
C THR A 17 -14.91 -3.20 9.84
N ARG A 18 -13.85 -2.60 9.25
CA ARG A 18 -13.51 -2.86 7.84
C ARG A 18 -12.04 -3.13 7.50
N PHE A 19 -11.08 -2.86 8.39
CA PHE A 19 -9.66 -2.86 8.00
C PHE A 19 -8.77 -3.79 8.83
N TYR A 20 -9.11 -4.04 10.10
CA TYR A 20 -8.46 -5.02 10.96
C TYR A 20 -9.47 -5.52 11.98
N THR A 21 -9.32 -6.76 12.40
CA THR A 21 -9.84 -7.14 13.71
C THR A 21 -9.06 -6.33 14.75
N THR A 22 -9.74 -5.76 15.75
CA THR A 22 -9.09 -5.06 16.86
C THR A 22 -8.00 -5.90 17.52
N SER A 23 -8.07 -7.23 17.44
CA SER A 23 -7.04 -8.16 17.86
C SER A 23 -5.70 -8.01 17.12
N ASN A 24 -5.70 -7.78 15.81
CA ASN A 24 -4.46 -7.73 15.03
C ASN A 24 -3.66 -6.46 15.33
N LEU A 25 -4.35 -5.34 15.52
CA LEU A 25 -3.74 -4.08 15.97
C LEU A 25 -3.33 -4.14 17.46
N LYS A 26 -4.12 -4.78 18.33
CA LYS A 26 -3.74 -4.98 19.74
C LYS A 26 -2.50 -5.88 19.90
N ASN A 27 -2.30 -6.84 19.00
CA ASN A 27 -1.13 -7.74 19.01
C ASN A 27 0.02 -7.22 18.11
N GLY A 28 -0.14 -6.05 17.48
CA GLY A 28 0.80 -5.44 16.54
C GLY A 28 1.16 -6.28 15.30
N LEU A 29 0.24 -7.16 14.88
CA LEU A 29 0.38 -8.02 13.69
C LEU A 29 0.14 -7.25 12.37
N ALA A 30 -0.45 -6.06 12.44
CA ALA A 30 -0.74 -5.17 11.32
C ALA A 30 0.50 -4.49 10.69
N HIS A 31 1.72 -4.84 11.11
CA HIS A 31 2.94 -4.25 10.57
C HIS A 31 3.32 -4.88 9.21
N PRO A 32 3.35 -4.11 8.10
CA PRO A 32 3.34 -4.68 6.75
C PRO A 32 4.61 -5.43 6.34
N PHE A 33 5.76 -5.08 6.92
CA PHE A 33 7.05 -5.68 6.54
C PHE A 33 7.90 -6.11 7.75
N PHE A 34 7.29 -6.22 8.93
CA PHE A 34 7.99 -6.78 10.08
C PHE A 34 7.98 -8.31 10.00
N LYS A 35 9.17 -8.90 10.05
CA LYS A 35 9.35 -10.35 10.15
C LYS A 35 10.27 -10.71 11.31
N LEU A 36 9.92 -11.76 12.05
CA LEU A 36 10.77 -12.30 13.09
C LEU A 36 12.05 -12.86 12.48
N SER A 37 13.20 -12.31 12.88
CA SER A 37 14.49 -12.88 12.50
C SER A 37 14.76 -14.18 13.28
N PRO A 38 15.61 -15.09 12.77
CA PRO A 38 16.00 -16.29 13.52
C PRO A 38 16.57 -15.96 14.91
N MET A 39 17.35 -14.88 15.01
CA MET A 39 17.92 -14.41 16.28
C MET A 39 16.83 -13.93 17.24
N GLU A 40 15.83 -13.21 16.74
CA GLU A 40 14.71 -12.74 17.55
C GLU A 40 13.83 -13.90 18.01
N GLN A 41 13.55 -14.88 17.14
CA GLN A 41 12.84 -16.11 17.52
C GLN A 41 13.58 -16.85 18.63
N PHE A 42 14.91 -17.00 18.50
CA PHE A 42 15.73 -17.60 19.54
C PHE A 42 15.65 -16.81 20.85
N SER A 43 15.81 -15.49 20.80
CA SER A 43 15.74 -14.62 21.97
C SER A 43 14.40 -14.72 22.70
N LEU A 44 13.29 -14.76 21.95
CA LEU A 44 11.94 -14.89 22.51
C LEU A 44 11.73 -16.26 23.19
N CYS A 45 12.27 -17.32 22.62
CA CYS A 45 12.15 -18.67 23.15
C CYS A 45 13.07 -18.93 24.35
N PHE A 46 14.25 -18.32 24.36
CA PHE A 46 15.28 -18.49 25.39
C PHE A 46 14.96 -17.72 26.67
N SER A 47 14.32 -16.56 26.55
CA SER A 47 13.99 -15.72 27.69
C SER A 47 12.88 -16.32 28.57
N GLU A 48 13.17 -16.52 29.85
CA GLU A 48 12.15 -16.98 30.82
C GLU A 48 11.30 -15.83 31.40
N ARG A 49 11.75 -14.58 31.24
CA ARG A 49 11.12 -13.37 31.80
C ARG A 49 10.92 -12.30 30.72
N LYS A 50 10.09 -11.29 31.03
CA LYS A 50 9.68 -10.15 30.17
C LYS A 50 10.59 -9.92 28.96
N THR A 51 10.08 -10.19 27.77
CA THR A 51 10.74 -9.87 26.51
C THR A 51 9.98 -8.86 25.70
N SER A 52 10.66 -8.29 24.72
CA SER A 52 10.08 -7.34 23.79
C SER A 52 10.42 -7.72 22.36
N LEU A 53 9.48 -7.47 21.46
CA LEU A 53 9.73 -7.58 20.01
C LEU A 53 10.54 -6.39 19.53
N ALA A 54 11.30 -6.59 18.44
CA ALA A 54 12.21 -5.64 17.83
C ALA A 54 13.16 -4.99 18.84
N ASN A 55 13.65 -5.76 19.82
CA ASN A 55 14.46 -5.28 20.94
C ASN A 55 13.80 -4.12 21.73
N GLY A 56 12.46 -4.07 21.77
CA GLY A 56 11.72 -3.00 22.44
C GLY A 56 11.52 -1.74 21.60
N SER A 57 11.83 -1.78 20.30
CA SER A 57 11.60 -0.65 19.40
C SER A 57 10.11 -0.30 19.30
N LYS A 58 9.80 0.99 19.33
CA LYS A 58 8.42 1.50 19.21
C LYS A 58 8.00 1.62 17.75
N ILE A 59 7.83 0.48 17.08
CA ILE A 59 7.56 0.40 15.64
C ILE A 59 6.15 -0.13 15.32
N PHE A 60 5.48 -0.73 16.30
CA PHE A 60 4.21 -1.42 16.06
C PHE A 60 3.02 -0.47 16.24
N PRO A 61 2.08 -0.38 15.27
CA PRO A 61 0.84 0.36 15.45
C PRO A 61 -0.08 -0.38 16.43
N ILE A 62 -0.28 0.18 17.63
CA ILE A 62 -1.03 -0.46 18.72
C ILE A 62 -2.00 0.54 19.36
N PHE A 63 -3.19 0.04 19.74
CA PHE A 63 -4.11 0.78 20.60
C PHE A 63 -3.63 0.75 22.05
N THR A 64 -3.38 1.92 22.61
CA THR A 64 -3.05 2.11 24.03
C THR A 64 -4.17 2.86 24.72
N GLU A 65 -4.51 2.45 25.94
CA GLU A 65 -5.44 3.18 26.79
C GLU A 65 -4.69 4.26 27.56
N ASP A 66 -5.15 5.51 27.40
CA ASP A 66 -4.70 6.60 28.25
C ASP A 66 -5.36 6.45 29.62
N LEU A 67 -4.54 6.13 30.63
CA LEU A 67 -4.97 5.84 32.00
C LEU A 67 -5.71 7.03 32.65
N SER A 68 -5.53 8.25 32.14
CA SER A 68 -6.16 9.45 32.70
C SER A 68 -7.62 9.64 32.27
N ASN A 69 -8.00 9.16 31.10
CA ASN A 69 -9.32 9.39 30.50
C ASN A 69 -9.98 8.14 29.91
N MET A 70 -9.34 6.98 30.06
CA MET A 70 -9.74 5.68 29.50
C MET A 70 -9.97 5.70 27.98
N LYS A 71 -9.43 6.69 27.25
CA LYS A 71 -9.56 6.76 25.79
C LYS A 71 -8.47 5.91 25.14
N GLN A 72 -8.90 5.04 24.22
CA GLN A 72 -7.99 4.31 23.35
C GLN A 72 -7.41 5.25 22.30
N THR A 73 -6.09 5.31 22.24
CA THR A 73 -5.32 6.06 21.26
C THR A 73 -4.44 5.11 20.47
N LEU A 74 -4.37 5.30 19.15
CA LEU A 74 -3.52 4.51 18.27
C LEU A 74 -2.14 5.18 18.18
N GLN A 75 -1.09 4.46 18.53
CA GLN A 75 0.28 4.98 18.46
C GLN A 75 1.30 3.89 18.13
N LEU A 76 2.49 4.31 17.69
CA LEU A 76 3.63 3.40 17.57
C LEU A 76 4.18 3.08 18.96
N ASN A 77 4.19 1.81 19.32
CA ASN A 77 4.64 1.34 20.62
C ASN A 77 5.43 0.03 20.52
N SER A 78 6.10 -0.34 21.61
CA SER A 78 6.78 -1.62 21.74
C SER A 78 5.79 -2.71 22.17
N ILE A 79 6.02 -3.93 21.69
CA ILE A 79 5.27 -5.11 22.14
C ILE A 79 6.10 -5.79 23.21
N ASN A 80 5.60 -5.79 24.43
CA ASN A 80 6.22 -6.48 25.55
C ASN A 80 5.41 -7.73 25.88
N LEU A 81 6.08 -8.86 25.99
CA LEU A 81 5.53 -10.17 26.30
C LEU A 81 6.00 -10.54 27.72
N SER A 82 5.05 -10.63 28.64
CA SER A 82 5.34 -10.65 30.08
C SER A 82 5.92 -11.99 30.55
N ASN A 83 5.61 -13.07 29.83
CA ASN A 83 5.94 -14.44 30.21
C ASN A 83 5.96 -15.38 28.98
N LYS A 84 6.51 -16.58 29.18
CA LYS A 84 6.60 -17.63 28.15
C LYS A 84 5.24 -18.01 27.53
N LYS A 85 4.14 -18.00 28.30
CA LYS A 85 2.80 -18.32 27.77
C LYS A 85 2.33 -17.25 26.77
N GLU A 86 2.60 -15.98 27.04
CA GLU A 86 2.31 -14.88 26.11
C GLU A 86 3.16 -14.96 24.84
N VAL A 87 4.45 -15.30 24.98
CA VAL A 87 5.33 -15.53 23.83
C VAL A 87 4.77 -16.63 22.92
N ILE A 88 4.44 -17.80 23.47
CA ILE A 88 3.90 -18.92 22.69
C ILE A 88 2.58 -18.53 22.03
N LYS A 89 1.66 -17.88 22.76
CA LYS A 89 0.39 -17.42 22.20
C LYS A 89 0.59 -16.44 21.05
N TRP A 90 1.53 -15.51 21.20
CA TRP A 90 1.82 -14.52 20.17
C TRP A 90 2.46 -15.16 18.94
N LEU A 91 3.46 -16.04 19.11
CA LEU A 91 4.09 -16.79 18.02
C LEU A 91 3.07 -17.63 17.24
N GLN A 92 2.17 -18.35 17.93
CA GLN A 92 1.11 -19.12 17.28
C GLN A 92 0.16 -18.27 16.45
N LYS A 93 -0.16 -17.05 16.91
CA LYS A 93 -0.96 -16.10 16.13
C LYS A 93 -0.17 -15.54 14.95
N TYR A 94 1.06 -15.14 15.21
CA TYR A 94 1.98 -14.65 14.19
C TYR A 94 2.14 -15.66 13.06
N ASP A 95 2.39 -16.93 13.33
CA ASP A 95 2.52 -17.96 12.29
C ASP A 95 1.24 -18.14 11.48
N LYS A 96 0.07 -18.15 12.14
CA LYS A 96 -1.22 -18.29 11.47
C LYS A 96 -1.58 -17.11 10.57
N GLU A 97 -1.27 -15.89 10.99
CA GLU A 97 -1.61 -14.68 10.24
C GLU A 97 -0.53 -14.31 9.22
N VAL A 98 0.75 -14.50 9.56
CA VAL A 98 1.87 -14.02 8.73
C VAL A 98 2.42 -15.10 7.82
N ASN A 99 2.74 -16.28 8.36
CA ASN A 99 3.45 -17.33 7.61
C ASN A 99 2.49 -18.16 6.74
N VAL A 100 1.25 -18.36 7.19
CA VAL A 100 0.25 -19.13 6.44
C VAL A 100 -0.40 -18.30 5.33
N GLU A 101 -0.60 -16.99 5.48
CA GLU A 101 -1.17 -16.14 4.40
C GLU A 101 -0.16 -15.89 3.26
N SER A 102 1.11 -15.66 3.60
CA SER A 102 2.18 -15.43 2.61
C SER A 102 2.53 -16.67 1.77
N SER A 103 2.22 -17.88 2.26
CA SER A 103 2.56 -19.16 1.62
C SER A 103 1.44 -19.76 0.75
N LYS A 104 0.20 -19.23 0.82
CA LYS A 104 -0.98 -19.91 0.25
C LYS A 104 -1.20 -19.74 -1.25
N SER A 105 -0.73 -18.66 -1.89
CA SER A 105 -0.74 -18.54 -3.36
C SER A 105 0.12 -17.37 -3.85
N LYS A 106 0.68 -17.50 -5.07
CA LYS A 106 1.30 -16.35 -5.77
C LYS A 106 0.19 -15.39 -6.22
N LEU A 107 0.37 -14.09 -6.00
CA LEU A 107 -0.55 -13.10 -6.56
C LEU A 107 -0.60 -13.24 -8.08
N LYS A 108 -1.81 -13.17 -8.63
CA LYS A 108 -2.06 -13.13 -10.08
C LYS A 108 -2.04 -11.68 -10.56
N ASN A 109 -1.51 -11.45 -11.75
CA ASN A 109 -1.59 -10.13 -12.38
C ASN A 109 -3.03 -9.90 -12.87
N PHE A 110 -3.57 -8.72 -12.56
CA PHE A 110 -4.84 -8.29 -13.14
C PHE A 110 -4.77 -8.31 -14.68
N GLY A 111 -5.80 -8.85 -15.34
CA GLY A 111 -5.88 -8.95 -16.82
C GLY A 111 -5.18 -10.15 -17.46
N THR A 112 -4.70 -11.13 -16.68
CA THR A 112 -4.14 -12.39 -17.24
C THR A 112 -5.20 -13.44 -17.58
N ASN A 113 -6.40 -13.31 -17.03
CA ASN A 113 -7.58 -14.03 -17.50
C ASN A 113 -8.39 -13.10 -18.42
N LYS A 114 -9.35 -13.66 -19.18
CA LYS A 114 -10.33 -12.93 -20.00
C LYS A 114 -11.30 -12.10 -19.14
N ASP A 115 -10.76 -11.31 -18.21
CA ASP A 115 -11.50 -10.48 -17.28
C ASP A 115 -11.92 -9.22 -18.03
N GLY A 116 -13.11 -9.28 -18.62
CA GLY A 116 -13.75 -8.13 -19.25
C GLY A 116 -13.58 -8.08 -20.76
N THR A 117 -14.22 -8.99 -21.48
CA THR A 117 -14.81 -8.55 -22.76
C THR A 117 -15.75 -7.41 -22.42
N MET A 118 -15.44 -6.20 -22.91
CA MET A 118 -16.36 -5.07 -22.75
C MET A 118 -17.75 -5.51 -23.20
N PRO A 119 -18.79 -5.39 -22.35
CA PRO A 119 -20.15 -5.66 -22.79
C PRO A 119 -20.44 -4.86 -24.05
N THR A 120 -20.61 -5.55 -25.17
CA THR A 120 -21.02 -4.96 -26.44
C THR A 120 -22.53 -4.97 -26.47
N SER A 121 -23.13 -3.81 -26.73
CA SER A 121 -24.56 -3.81 -27.03
C SER A 121 -24.77 -4.41 -28.41
N PHE A 122 -25.77 -5.28 -28.55
CA PHE A 122 -26.25 -5.77 -29.84
C PHE A 122 -27.39 -4.90 -30.41
N ILE A 123 -27.75 -3.81 -29.72
CA ILE A 123 -28.80 -2.87 -30.16
C ILE A 123 -28.26 -2.03 -31.33
N ASN A 124 -28.92 -2.13 -32.49
CA ASN A 124 -28.67 -1.26 -33.64
C ASN A 124 -29.80 -0.22 -33.76
N LYS A 125 -29.44 1.07 -33.77
CA LYS A 125 -30.36 2.21 -33.92
C LYS A 125 -31.25 2.09 -35.15
N GLU A 126 -30.72 1.55 -36.25
CA GLU A 126 -31.46 1.37 -37.52
C GLU A 126 -32.54 0.28 -37.43
N LYS A 127 -32.32 -0.73 -36.57
CA LYS A 127 -33.28 -1.84 -36.39
C LYS A 127 -34.39 -1.49 -35.40
N TYR A 128 -34.18 -0.52 -34.52
CA TYR A 128 -35.10 -0.16 -33.45
C TYR A 128 -35.41 1.35 -33.45
N PRO A 129 -36.21 1.83 -34.42
CA PRO A 129 -36.54 3.25 -34.54
C PRO A 129 -37.30 3.82 -33.34
N GLN A 130 -38.01 2.98 -32.56
CA GLN A 130 -38.66 3.44 -31.32
C GLN A 130 -37.64 3.86 -30.24
N LEU A 131 -36.37 3.48 -30.38
CA LEU A 131 -35.30 3.90 -29.49
C LEU A 131 -34.95 5.40 -29.66
N ASN A 132 -35.44 6.04 -30.73
CA ASN A 132 -35.22 7.46 -31.00
C ASN A 132 -35.73 8.36 -29.87
N GLU A 133 -36.87 8.05 -29.25
CA GLU A 133 -37.40 8.87 -28.15
C GLU A 133 -36.47 8.89 -26.93
N ILE A 134 -35.88 7.73 -26.62
CA ILE A 134 -34.85 7.62 -25.59
C ILE A 134 -33.59 8.40 -26.02
N ILE A 135 -33.16 8.27 -27.29
CA ILE A 135 -31.98 8.96 -27.80
C ILE A 135 -32.14 10.49 -27.75
N GLU A 136 -33.31 11.01 -28.12
CA GLU A 136 -33.59 12.44 -28.11
C GLU A 136 -33.52 13.02 -26.68
N LEU A 137 -33.89 12.24 -25.66
CA LEU A 137 -33.66 12.62 -24.26
C LEU A 137 -32.17 12.85 -23.96
N PHE A 138 -31.26 12.11 -24.58
CA PHE A 138 -29.81 12.27 -24.37
C PHE A 138 -29.16 13.33 -25.29
N LYS A 139 -29.71 13.58 -26.48
CA LYS A 139 -29.24 14.62 -27.41
C LYS A 139 -29.64 16.04 -26.99
N ASN A 140 -30.79 16.21 -26.36
CA ASN A 140 -31.22 17.54 -25.91
C ASN A 140 -30.35 18.00 -24.72
N GLU A 141 -29.54 19.06 -24.94
CA GLU A 141 -28.59 19.60 -23.96
C GLU A 141 -29.23 20.54 -22.92
N THR A 142 -30.51 20.86 -23.05
CA THR A 142 -31.24 21.69 -22.08
C THR A 142 -31.45 20.93 -20.76
N LEU A 143 -30.55 21.22 -19.82
CA LEU A 143 -30.29 20.54 -18.54
C LEU A 143 -31.43 20.50 -17.50
N ILE A 144 -32.63 21.04 -17.75
CA ILE A 144 -33.57 21.40 -16.67
C ILE A 144 -34.57 20.30 -16.29
N THR A 145 -34.79 19.27 -17.12
CA THR A 145 -35.88 18.29 -16.89
C THR A 145 -35.52 16.83 -17.23
N LYS A 146 -34.28 16.40 -17.00
CA LYS A 146 -33.95 14.96 -17.11
C LYS A 146 -34.25 14.26 -15.79
N ASP A 147 -35.52 13.94 -15.58
CA ASP A 147 -35.99 13.12 -14.48
C ASP A 147 -35.70 11.63 -14.77
N PRO A 148 -35.02 10.90 -13.87
CA PRO A 148 -34.88 9.45 -13.93
C PRO A 148 -36.19 8.68 -14.19
N VAL A 149 -37.32 9.18 -13.70
CA VAL A 149 -38.65 8.57 -13.92
C VAL A 149 -39.06 8.62 -15.39
N THR A 150 -38.73 9.70 -16.10
CA THR A 150 -39.00 9.85 -17.53
C THR A 150 -38.21 8.83 -18.34
N LEU A 151 -36.91 8.66 -18.04
CA LEU A 151 -36.09 7.65 -18.71
C LEU A 151 -36.65 6.24 -18.47
N ASN A 152 -37.06 5.93 -17.25
CA ASN A 152 -37.71 4.66 -16.95
C ASN A 152 -38.96 4.43 -17.77
N SER A 153 -39.87 5.40 -17.79
CA SER A 153 -41.14 5.30 -18.51
C SER A 153 -40.93 5.05 -20.01
N LEU A 154 -39.93 5.71 -20.61
CA LEU A 154 -39.56 5.50 -22.01
C LEU A 154 -38.98 4.10 -22.27
N ILE A 155 -38.13 3.61 -21.36
CA ILE A 155 -37.60 2.24 -21.43
C ILE A 155 -38.74 1.22 -21.29
N ASP A 156 -39.65 1.40 -20.33
CA ASP A 156 -40.80 0.53 -20.14
C ASP A 156 -41.72 0.52 -21.37
N TYR A 157 -42.03 1.71 -21.92
CA TYR A 157 -42.80 1.84 -23.15
C TYR A 157 -42.13 1.13 -24.33
N PHE A 158 -40.81 1.29 -24.48
CA PHE A 158 -40.05 0.59 -25.51
C PHE A 158 -40.13 -0.93 -25.35
N LEU A 159 -39.94 -1.45 -24.14
CA LEU A 159 -39.96 -2.88 -23.85
C LEU A 159 -41.36 -3.49 -24.02
N LEU A 160 -42.43 -2.76 -23.70
CA LEU A 160 -43.80 -3.23 -23.90
C LEU A 160 -44.18 -3.34 -25.38
N ASN A 161 -43.66 -2.43 -26.21
CA ASN A 161 -44.01 -2.36 -27.63
C ASN A 161 -43.09 -3.21 -28.52
N ASN A 162 -41.97 -3.69 -28.01
CA ASN A 162 -41.06 -4.56 -28.73
C ASN A 162 -41.11 -6.00 -28.21
N GLN A 163 -41.58 -6.92 -29.05
CA GLN A 163 -41.53 -8.37 -28.79
C GLN A 163 -40.17 -9.00 -29.11
N SER A 164 -39.20 -8.20 -29.56
CA SER A 164 -37.82 -8.63 -29.71
C SER A 164 -37.25 -8.87 -28.30
N GLY A 165 -36.56 -10.00 -28.06
CA GLY A 165 -36.00 -10.40 -26.76
C GLY A 165 -34.89 -9.47 -26.23
N ILE A 166 -35.16 -8.17 -26.21
CA ILE A 166 -34.37 -7.09 -25.66
C ILE A 166 -34.84 -6.91 -24.23
N PHE A 167 -33.87 -6.83 -23.33
CA PHE A 167 -34.11 -6.58 -21.93
C PHE A 167 -33.58 -5.21 -21.53
N ALA A 168 -33.96 -4.75 -20.34
CA ALA A 168 -33.61 -3.42 -19.85
C ALA A 168 -32.09 -3.22 -19.79
N GLU A 169 -31.33 -4.25 -19.39
CA GLU A 169 -29.87 -4.25 -19.33
C GLU A 169 -29.23 -3.95 -20.69
N ASN A 170 -29.81 -4.43 -21.80
CA ASN A 170 -29.26 -4.17 -23.12
C ASN A 170 -29.39 -2.68 -23.48
N ILE A 171 -30.50 -2.05 -23.08
CA ILE A 171 -30.76 -0.62 -23.30
C ILE A 171 -29.80 0.21 -22.44
N TYR A 172 -29.59 -0.16 -21.18
CA TYR A 172 -28.62 0.53 -20.33
C TYR A 172 -27.19 0.41 -20.84
N ILE A 173 -26.76 -0.78 -21.27
CA ILE A 173 -25.44 -0.96 -21.88
C ILE A 173 -25.30 -0.13 -23.16
N PHE A 174 -26.34 -0.05 -23.99
CA PHE A 174 -26.36 0.82 -25.15
C PHE A 174 -26.20 2.30 -24.77
N LEU A 175 -26.99 2.79 -23.80
CA LEU A 175 -26.90 4.17 -23.33
C LEU A 175 -25.52 4.50 -22.77
N LEU A 176 -24.90 3.57 -22.05
CA LEU A 176 -23.57 3.72 -21.49
C LEU A 176 -22.46 3.67 -22.55
N ASN A 177 -22.67 2.98 -23.67
CA ASN A 177 -21.71 2.96 -24.77
C ASN A 177 -21.77 4.23 -25.62
N GLU A 178 -22.97 4.78 -25.84
CA GLU A 178 -23.21 5.84 -26.83
C GLU A 178 -23.40 7.25 -26.22
N TYR A 179 -23.89 7.34 -24.97
CA TYR A 179 -24.38 8.60 -24.39
C TYR A 179 -23.91 8.85 -22.94
N SER A 180 -22.72 8.35 -22.58
CA SER A 180 -22.11 8.51 -21.25
C SER A 180 -21.02 9.58 -21.18
N ASP A 181 -21.11 10.60 -22.03
CA ASP A 181 -20.13 11.66 -22.25
C ASP A 181 -20.20 12.80 -21.22
N SER A 182 -21.15 12.77 -20.28
CA SER A 182 -21.24 13.74 -19.18
C SER A 182 -21.72 13.14 -17.87
N ILE A 183 -21.36 13.78 -16.76
CA ILE A 183 -21.76 13.33 -15.41
C ILE A 183 -23.27 13.41 -15.19
N ASP A 184 -23.94 14.41 -15.76
CA ASP A 184 -25.39 14.57 -15.64
C ASP A 184 -26.13 13.43 -16.38
N LYS A 185 -25.63 13.01 -17.56
CA LYS A 185 -26.16 11.84 -18.29
C LYS A 185 -25.94 10.55 -17.51
N LEU A 186 -24.77 10.38 -16.88
CA LEU A 186 -24.50 9.25 -16.00
C LEU A 186 -25.40 9.22 -14.76
N ASN A 187 -25.65 10.38 -14.14
CA ASN A 187 -26.58 10.49 -13.00
C ASN A 187 -28.02 10.13 -13.40
N LEU A 188 -28.47 10.55 -14.57
CA LEU A 188 -29.76 10.15 -15.11
C LEU A 188 -29.87 8.62 -15.26
N ILE A 189 -28.84 7.99 -15.84
CA ILE A 189 -28.77 6.54 -15.99
C ILE A 189 -28.77 5.85 -14.62
N LEU A 190 -27.99 6.34 -13.65
CA LEU A 190 -27.94 5.81 -12.29
C LEU A 190 -29.29 5.89 -11.58
N GLY A 191 -29.97 7.04 -11.66
CA GLY A 191 -31.29 7.22 -11.06
C GLY A 191 -32.32 6.26 -11.66
N SER A 192 -32.31 6.10 -12.99
CA SER A 192 -33.19 5.20 -13.72
C SER A 192 -32.92 3.74 -13.33
N LEU A 193 -31.65 3.33 -13.27
CA LEU A 193 -31.24 2.00 -12.84
C LEU A 193 -31.76 1.64 -11.45
N LYS A 194 -31.72 2.57 -10.49
CA LYS A 194 -32.24 2.31 -9.13
C LYS A 194 -33.72 1.98 -9.13
N LEU A 195 -34.49 2.70 -9.94
CA LEU A 195 -35.94 2.50 -10.04
C LEU A 195 -36.27 1.17 -10.74
N HIS A 196 -35.51 0.80 -11.78
CA HIS A 196 -35.67 -0.50 -12.46
C HIS A 196 -35.04 -1.69 -11.73
N LEU A 197 -34.17 -1.44 -10.75
CA LEU A 197 -33.45 -2.49 -10.04
C LEU A 197 -34.40 -3.55 -9.47
N ASN A 198 -35.54 -3.17 -8.90
CA ASN A 198 -36.45 -4.12 -8.27
C ASN A 198 -37.45 -4.77 -9.24
N ASN A 199 -37.63 -4.21 -10.44
CA ASN A 199 -38.75 -4.59 -11.32
C ASN A 199 -38.32 -5.20 -12.65
N LYS A 200 -37.09 -4.92 -13.12
CA LYS A 200 -36.63 -5.29 -14.47
C LYS A 200 -35.25 -5.94 -14.51
N LEU A 201 -34.43 -5.78 -13.47
CA LEU A 201 -33.04 -6.22 -13.46
C LEU A 201 -32.84 -7.36 -12.45
N ASP A 202 -33.15 -8.60 -12.82
CA ASP A 202 -33.17 -9.73 -11.89
C ASP A 202 -31.90 -10.58 -11.86
N TYR A 203 -31.01 -10.40 -12.84
CA TYR A 203 -29.77 -11.16 -12.93
C TYR A 203 -28.55 -10.31 -12.52
N PHE A 204 -27.85 -10.73 -11.47
CA PHE A 204 -26.72 -10.00 -10.92
C PHE A 204 -25.57 -9.77 -11.92
N PRO A 205 -25.16 -10.74 -12.75
CA PRO A 205 -24.11 -10.51 -13.75
C PRO A 205 -24.43 -9.40 -14.76
N ASP A 206 -25.69 -9.20 -15.11
CA ASP A 206 -26.08 -8.10 -16.01
C ASP A 206 -25.95 -6.74 -15.33
N ILE A 207 -26.37 -6.66 -14.06
CA ILE A 207 -26.18 -5.46 -13.24
C ILE A 207 -24.69 -5.18 -13.06
N GLU A 208 -23.90 -6.21 -12.76
CA GLU A 208 -22.45 -6.10 -12.64
C GLU A 208 -21.81 -5.53 -13.91
N ASN A 209 -22.23 -5.99 -15.10
CA ASN A 209 -21.79 -5.44 -16.37
C ASN A 209 -22.16 -3.97 -16.57
N ILE A 210 -23.37 -3.57 -16.15
CA ILE A 210 -23.81 -2.17 -16.16
C ILE A 210 -22.93 -1.32 -15.22
N ILE A 211 -22.69 -1.79 -13.99
CA ILE A 211 -21.82 -1.11 -13.01
C ILE A 211 -20.39 -0.95 -13.57
N LEU A 212 -19.84 -2.00 -14.18
CA LEU A 212 -18.53 -1.95 -14.81
C LEU A 212 -18.48 -0.86 -15.88
N LYS A 213 -19.50 -0.77 -16.74
CA LYS A 213 -19.59 0.25 -17.78
C LYS A 213 -19.73 1.65 -17.21
N ILE A 214 -20.55 1.86 -16.17
CA ILE A 214 -20.64 3.15 -15.47
C ILE A 214 -19.26 3.59 -14.97
N LEU A 215 -18.53 2.68 -14.31
CA LEU A 215 -17.20 2.98 -13.77
C LEU A 215 -16.19 3.32 -14.87
N ILE A 216 -16.20 2.57 -15.97
CA ILE A 216 -15.35 2.87 -17.13
C ILE A 216 -15.68 4.25 -17.70
N SER A 217 -16.97 4.57 -17.87
CA SER A 217 -17.41 5.85 -18.41
C SER A 217 -17.00 7.01 -17.51
N ILE A 218 -17.28 6.95 -16.21
CA ILE A 218 -16.87 8.02 -15.27
C ILE A 218 -15.34 8.15 -15.18
N ASN A 219 -14.59 7.05 -15.34
CA ASN A 219 -13.13 7.10 -15.33
C ASN A 219 -12.56 7.85 -16.55
N LYS A 220 -13.19 7.75 -17.72
CA LYS A 220 -12.82 8.47 -18.95
C LYS A 220 -13.14 9.97 -18.90
N LEU A 221 -14.14 10.36 -18.12
CA LEU A 221 -14.59 11.75 -17.96
C LEU A 221 -13.50 12.62 -17.28
N SER A 222 -13.07 13.73 -17.91
CA SER A 222 -12.09 14.67 -17.34
C SER A 222 -12.69 15.62 -16.27
N ASN A 223 -12.10 15.68 -15.06
CA ASN A 223 -12.47 16.54 -13.90
C ASN A 223 -13.78 17.36 -14.01
N TYR A 224 -14.80 16.99 -13.23
CA TYR A 224 -16.11 17.66 -13.25
C TYR A 224 -16.55 18.22 -11.89
N PRO A 225 -17.19 19.41 -11.86
CA PRO A 225 -18.00 19.82 -10.73
C PRO A 225 -19.17 18.82 -10.54
N LYS A 226 -19.58 18.55 -9.30
CA LYS A 226 -20.65 17.59 -8.89
C LYS A 226 -20.27 16.10 -8.75
N ILE A 227 -18.98 15.75 -8.62
CA ILE A 227 -18.58 14.36 -8.31
C ILE A 227 -19.27 13.80 -7.05
N GLU A 228 -19.53 14.65 -6.05
CA GLU A 228 -20.14 14.24 -4.77
C GLU A 228 -21.58 13.72 -4.92
N PHE A 229 -22.37 14.32 -5.82
CA PHE A 229 -23.73 13.85 -6.07
C PHE A 229 -23.73 12.48 -6.74
N PHE A 230 -22.87 12.31 -7.76
CA PHE A 230 -22.68 11.01 -8.41
C PHE A 230 -22.22 9.95 -7.41
N ASP A 231 -21.25 10.28 -6.54
CA ASP A 231 -20.71 9.35 -5.54
C ASP A 231 -21.79 8.85 -4.58
N ASN A 232 -22.61 9.77 -4.05
CA ASN A 232 -23.75 9.43 -3.20
C ASN A 232 -24.76 8.54 -3.94
N GLU A 233 -25.09 8.89 -5.18
CA GLU A 233 -26.04 8.13 -5.98
C GLU A 233 -25.52 6.73 -6.31
N PHE A 234 -24.23 6.62 -6.62
CA PHE A 234 -23.56 5.35 -6.90
C PHE A 234 -23.51 4.46 -5.65
N HIS A 235 -23.15 4.99 -4.48
CA HIS A 235 -23.16 4.24 -3.22
C HIS A 235 -24.56 3.75 -2.83
N ASN A 236 -25.57 4.59 -3.03
CA ASN A 236 -26.97 4.20 -2.83
C ASN A 236 -27.38 3.05 -3.77
N LEU A 237 -26.93 3.06 -5.03
CA LEU A 237 -27.18 1.97 -5.97
C LEU A 237 -26.53 0.66 -5.48
N LEU A 238 -25.26 0.70 -5.07
CA LEU A 238 -24.56 -0.48 -4.54
C LEU A 238 -25.26 -1.06 -3.31
N LYS A 239 -25.73 -0.20 -2.40
CA LYS A 239 -26.51 -0.63 -1.23
C LYS A 239 -27.82 -1.31 -1.64
N ASN A 240 -28.55 -0.75 -2.60
CA ASN A 240 -29.79 -1.33 -3.09
C ASN A 240 -29.56 -2.69 -3.76
N ILE A 241 -28.47 -2.84 -4.53
CA ILE A 241 -28.05 -4.13 -5.10
C ILE A 241 -27.79 -5.15 -3.97
N SER A 242 -27.04 -4.75 -2.94
CA SER A 242 -26.77 -5.59 -1.76
C SER A 242 -28.05 -6.09 -1.10
N ILE A 243 -29.04 -5.20 -0.94
CA ILE A 243 -30.35 -5.54 -0.35
C ILE A 243 -31.12 -6.50 -1.26
N LYS A 244 -31.20 -6.21 -2.56
CA LYS A 244 -31.95 -7.03 -3.52
C LYS A 244 -31.44 -8.47 -3.57
N PHE A 245 -30.12 -8.65 -3.62
CA PHE A 245 -29.49 -9.97 -3.76
C PHE A 245 -29.07 -10.60 -2.41
N ASN A 246 -29.47 -10.01 -1.28
CA ASN A 246 -29.16 -10.48 0.07
C ASN A 246 -27.67 -10.71 0.32
N PHE A 247 -26.82 -9.83 -0.20
CA PHE A 247 -25.38 -9.89 0.04
C PHE A 247 -25.05 -9.32 1.42
N GLN A 248 -24.31 -10.09 2.22
CA GLN A 248 -23.81 -9.66 3.53
C GLN A 248 -22.72 -8.59 3.38
N ASP A 249 -21.85 -8.76 2.38
CA ASP A 249 -20.81 -7.79 2.02
C ASP A 249 -21.12 -7.18 0.65
N THR A 250 -21.29 -5.85 0.60
CA THR A 250 -21.71 -5.15 -0.62
C THR A 250 -20.76 -5.34 -1.81
N LEU A 251 -19.46 -5.53 -1.57
CA LEU A 251 -18.44 -5.55 -2.62
C LEU A 251 -17.88 -6.95 -2.92
N SER A 252 -18.08 -7.92 -2.02
CA SER A 252 -17.53 -9.28 -2.17
C SER A 252 -17.99 -10.00 -3.45
N PRO A 253 -19.29 -9.93 -3.86
CA PRO A 253 -19.80 -10.67 -5.02
C PRO A 253 -19.36 -10.13 -6.37
N PHE A 254 -18.93 -8.86 -6.45
CA PHE A 254 -18.54 -8.24 -7.71
C PHE A 254 -17.28 -8.89 -8.29
N ASN A 255 -17.14 -8.99 -9.60
CA ASN A 255 -15.94 -9.51 -10.25
C ASN A 255 -14.73 -8.58 -10.08
N ASP A 256 -13.55 -9.07 -10.44
CA ASP A 256 -12.29 -8.36 -10.24
C ASP A 256 -12.18 -7.08 -11.07
N ALA A 257 -12.80 -7.07 -12.26
CA ALA A 257 -12.80 -5.91 -13.13
C ALA A 257 -13.57 -4.74 -12.53
N VAL A 258 -14.72 -5.00 -11.89
CA VAL A 258 -15.48 -3.98 -11.16
C VAL A 258 -14.68 -3.43 -10.00
N ILE A 259 -14.07 -4.29 -9.17
CA ILE A 259 -13.26 -3.86 -8.03
C ILE A 259 -12.06 -3.01 -8.49
N HIS A 260 -11.39 -3.41 -9.57
CA HIS A 260 -10.28 -2.65 -10.14
C HIS A 260 -10.73 -1.28 -10.68
N GLN A 261 -11.88 -1.21 -11.35
CA GLN A 261 -12.43 0.06 -11.86
C GLN A 261 -12.96 0.96 -10.73
N MET A 262 -13.48 0.39 -9.64
CA MET A 262 -13.82 1.13 -8.41
C MET A 262 -12.57 1.71 -7.75
N LEU A 263 -11.48 0.94 -7.69
CA LEU A 263 -10.20 1.43 -7.17
C LEU A 263 -9.68 2.61 -8.02
N GLN A 264 -9.74 2.47 -9.34
CA GLN A 264 -9.39 3.55 -10.28
C GLN A 264 -10.24 4.80 -10.04
N TYR A 265 -11.56 4.64 -9.90
CA TYR A 265 -12.48 5.74 -9.61
C TYR A 265 -12.14 6.46 -8.30
N HIS A 266 -11.92 5.73 -7.20
CA HIS A 266 -11.59 6.33 -5.92
C HIS A 266 -10.19 6.96 -5.87
N LEU A 267 -9.23 6.44 -6.63
CA LEU A 267 -7.89 7.02 -6.73
C LEU A 267 -7.92 8.35 -7.51
N PHE A 268 -8.55 8.37 -8.68
CA PHE A 268 -8.44 9.49 -9.61
C PHE A 268 -9.55 10.54 -9.45
N LYS A 269 -10.77 10.13 -9.08
CA LYS A 269 -11.93 11.03 -9.04
C LYS A 269 -12.20 11.55 -7.64
N THR A 270 -12.40 10.66 -6.67
CA THR A 270 -12.80 11.09 -5.32
C THR A 270 -11.62 11.28 -4.37
N GLN A 271 -10.45 10.71 -4.68
CA GLN A 271 -9.27 10.71 -3.80
C GLN A 271 -9.61 10.18 -2.38
N ASN A 272 -10.51 9.20 -2.31
CA ASN A 272 -10.96 8.58 -1.05
C ASN A 272 -10.00 7.46 -0.64
N LEU A 273 -9.02 7.80 0.18
CA LEU A 273 -7.96 6.90 0.63
C LEU A 273 -8.49 5.69 1.43
N ILE A 274 -9.61 5.86 2.14
CA ILE A 274 -10.23 4.81 2.97
C ILE A 274 -10.78 3.71 2.07
N GLU A 275 -11.58 4.08 1.07
CA GLU A 275 -12.14 3.13 0.10
C GLU A 275 -11.02 2.49 -0.75
N CYS A 276 -9.99 3.27 -1.13
CA CYS A 276 -8.83 2.71 -1.82
C CYS A 276 -8.12 1.62 -1.00
N LYS A 277 -7.92 1.85 0.31
CA LYS A 277 -7.35 0.85 1.20
C LYS A 277 -8.19 -0.42 1.21
N PHE A 278 -9.50 -0.27 1.36
CA PHE A 278 -10.43 -1.39 1.43
C PHE A 278 -10.35 -2.25 0.16
N LEU A 279 -10.43 -1.60 -1.01
CA LEU A 279 -10.38 -2.27 -2.31
C LEU A 279 -9.04 -2.95 -2.57
N ILE A 280 -7.92 -2.33 -2.18
CA ILE A 280 -6.60 -2.97 -2.28
C ILE A 280 -6.52 -4.19 -1.35
N GLY A 281 -6.99 -4.09 -0.11
CA GLY A 281 -7.05 -5.23 0.82
C GLY A 281 -7.90 -6.38 0.27
N LEU A 282 -9.06 -6.07 -0.33
CA LEU A 282 -9.92 -7.07 -0.98
C LEU A 282 -9.18 -7.78 -2.12
N LEU A 283 -8.50 -7.03 -3.00
CA LEU A 283 -7.73 -7.60 -4.11
C LEU A 283 -6.58 -8.48 -3.62
N LEU A 284 -5.77 -8.00 -2.68
CA LEU A 284 -4.56 -8.70 -2.23
C LEU A 284 -4.88 -9.91 -1.34
N SER A 285 -5.69 -9.72 -0.30
CA SER A 285 -5.89 -10.70 0.77
C SER A 285 -6.98 -11.71 0.44
N SER A 286 -8.11 -11.26 -0.13
CA SER A 286 -9.25 -12.14 -0.40
C SER A 286 -9.20 -12.77 -1.79
N ARG A 287 -8.71 -12.03 -2.78
CA ARG A 287 -8.74 -12.47 -4.20
C ARG A 287 -7.40 -12.89 -4.76
N HIS A 288 -6.31 -12.61 -4.04
CA HIS A 288 -4.93 -12.89 -4.48
C HIS A 288 -4.61 -12.27 -5.85
N ILE A 289 -5.09 -11.05 -6.08
CA ILE A 289 -4.87 -10.28 -7.30
C ILE A 289 -4.01 -9.07 -6.99
N ARG A 290 -2.97 -8.90 -7.79
CA ARG A 290 -2.11 -7.72 -7.76
C ARG A 290 -2.77 -6.60 -8.56
N PRO A 291 -3.03 -5.42 -7.95
CA PRO A 291 -3.41 -4.22 -8.69
C PRO A 291 -2.30 -3.80 -9.67
N SER A 292 -2.65 -3.14 -10.76
CA SER A 292 -1.65 -2.66 -11.72
C SER A 292 -0.65 -1.69 -11.07
N ASN A 293 0.59 -1.66 -11.59
CA ASN A 293 1.65 -0.81 -11.06
C ASN A 293 1.28 0.67 -11.07
N GLU A 294 0.53 1.11 -12.09
CA GLU A 294 0.02 2.47 -12.18
C GLU A 294 -0.89 2.81 -11.00
N LEU A 295 -1.89 1.97 -10.70
CA LEU A 295 -2.79 2.19 -9.56
C LEU A 295 -2.05 2.13 -8.22
N LEU A 296 -1.10 1.22 -8.06
CA LEU A 296 -0.26 1.16 -6.85
C LEU A 296 0.54 2.45 -6.67
N HIS A 297 1.18 2.95 -7.73
CA HIS A 297 1.93 4.21 -7.67
C HIS A 297 1.01 5.40 -7.34
N CYS A 298 -0.17 5.47 -7.95
CA CYS A 298 -1.17 6.49 -7.64
C CYS A 298 -1.65 6.41 -6.18
N TYR A 299 -1.84 5.20 -5.65
CA TYR A 299 -2.20 5.00 -4.25
C TYR A 299 -1.12 5.51 -3.29
N LEU A 300 0.14 5.15 -3.53
CA LEU A 300 1.26 5.61 -2.71
C LEU A 300 1.41 7.14 -2.75
N ASN A 301 1.21 7.76 -3.92
CA ASN A 301 1.23 9.22 -4.05
C ASN A 301 0.07 9.90 -3.33
N LEU A 302 -1.14 9.34 -3.44
CA LEU A 302 -2.30 9.84 -2.69
C LEU A 302 -2.07 9.75 -1.18
N LEU A 303 -1.51 8.64 -0.71
CA LEU A 303 -1.16 8.44 0.70
C LEU A 303 -0.11 9.46 1.16
N ASN A 304 0.94 9.71 0.38
CA ASN A 304 1.92 10.76 0.69
C ASN A 304 1.26 12.14 0.77
N LYS A 305 0.45 12.51 -0.22
CA LYS A 305 -0.23 13.81 -0.28
C LYS A 305 -1.15 14.03 0.94
N LYS A 306 -1.91 13.00 1.33
CA LYS A 306 -2.85 13.07 2.47
C LYS A 306 -2.15 13.09 3.84
N THR A 307 -0.91 12.64 3.91
CA THR A 307 -0.14 12.55 5.17
C THR A 307 0.97 13.60 5.29
N GLN A 308 1.14 14.47 4.29
CA GLN A 308 2.22 15.46 4.21
C GLN A 308 2.09 16.57 5.27
N THR A 309 0.87 16.92 5.67
CA THR A 309 0.61 17.98 6.65
C THR A 309 0.72 17.51 8.10
N LEU A 310 0.93 16.20 8.32
CA LEU A 310 1.02 15.61 9.65
C LEU A 310 2.44 15.70 10.19
N SER A 311 2.58 15.55 11.52
CA SER A 311 3.89 15.36 12.13
C SER A 311 4.57 14.10 11.55
N PHE A 312 5.91 14.04 11.59
CA PHE A 312 6.65 12.87 11.09
C PHE A 312 6.15 11.55 11.72
N LYS A 313 5.92 11.55 13.04
CA LYS A 313 5.45 10.37 13.78
C LYS A 313 4.03 9.95 13.35
N ASP A 314 3.12 10.90 13.21
CA ASP A 314 1.73 10.62 12.82
C ASP A 314 1.63 10.21 11.34
N SER A 315 2.44 10.85 10.49
CA SER A 315 2.57 10.50 9.08
C SER A 315 3.06 9.06 8.92
N LYS A 316 4.12 8.66 9.66
CA LYS A 316 4.62 7.29 9.68
C LYS A 316 3.57 6.29 10.16
N LEU A 317 2.89 6.58 11.28
CA LEU A 317 1.83 5.73 11.82
C LEU A 317 0.71 5.52 10.80
N GLN A 318 0.20 6.59 10.19
CA GLN A 318 -0.86 6.49 9.19
C GLN A 318 -0.41 5.67 7.98
N LYS A 319 0.80 5.90 7.46
CA LYS A 319 1.33 5.14 6.32
C LYS A 319 1.44 3.65 6.62
N LEU A 320 1.93 3.27 7.81
CA LEU A 320 2.00 1.86 8.21
C LEU A 320 0.60 1.22 8.27
N ILE A 321 -0.40 1.95 8.78
CA ILE A 321 -1.78 1.46 8.82
C ILE A 321 -2.36 1.32 7.41
N TYR A 322 -2.08 2.25 6.50
CA TYR A 322 -2.60 2.14 5.13
C TYR A 322 -1.89 1.07 4.31
N LEU A 323 -0.61 0.78 4.59
CA LEU A 323 0.16 -0.27 3.93
C LEU A 323 0.00 -1.66 4.54
N SER A 324 -0.65 -1.78 5.68
CA SER A 324 -0.73 -3.02 6.47
C SER A 324 -1.11 -4.30 5.69
N ASP A 325 -1.95 -4.22 4.66
CA ASP A 325 -2.34 -5.33 3.77
C ASP A 325 -1.31 -5.65 2.67
N PHE A 326 -0.26 -4.85 2.54
CA PHE A 326 0.72 -4.94 1.46
C PHE A 326 1.77 -6.02 1.72
N ARG A 327 1.74 -6.74 2.85
CA ARG A 327 2.76 -7.75 3.19
C ARG A 327 3.06 -8.70 2.03
N ILE A 328 2.01 -9.32 1.48
CA ILE A 328 2.15 -10.27 0.36
C ILE A 328 2.71 -9.59 -0.90
N LEU A 329 2.33 -8.34 -1.16
CA LEU A 329 2.85 -7.54 -2.28
C LEU A 329 4.34 -7.23 -2.10
N ILE A 330 4.76 -6.83 -0.90
CA ILE A 330 6.15 -6.49 -0.57
C ILE A 330 7.04 -7.74 -0.65
N GLU A 331 6.58 -8.89 -0.15
CA GLU A 331 7.37 -10.12 -0.15
C GLU A 331 7.47 -10.79 -1.53
N GLN A 332 6.37 -10.84 -2.30
CA GLN A 332 6.33 -11.59 -3.56
C GLN A 332 6.65 -10.74 -4.80
N TYR A 333 6.28 -9.45 -4.78
CA TYR A 333 6.40 -8.56 -5.94
C TYR A 333 6.84 -7.15 -5.52
N PRO A 334 8.00 -7.00 -4.85
CA PRO A 334 8.51 -5.67 -4.56
C PRO A 334 8.74 -4.94 -5.88
N THR A 335 8.38 -3.65 -5.92
CA THR A 335 8.81 -2.72 -6.98
C THR A 335 9.75 -1.70 -6.38
N ILE A 336 10.61 -1.09 -7.20
CA ILE A 336 11.55 -0.05 -6.73
C ILE A 336 10.79 1.10 -6.08
N GLU A 337 9.66 1.51 -6.64
CA GLU A 337 8.80 2.57 -6.09
C GLU A 337 8.22 2.19 -4.74
N LEU A 338 7.77 0.93 -4.58
CA LEU A 338 7.23 0.44 -3.31
C LEU A 338 8.32 0.39 -2.23
N ILE A 339 9.50 -0.11 -2.55
CA ILE A 339 10.63 -0.15 -1.61
C ILE A 339 11.11 1.27 -1.28
N ARG A 340 11.18 2.17 -2.26
CA ARG A 340 11.50 3.59 -2.06
C ARG A 340 10.52 4.26 -1.09
N PHE A 341 9.24 3.89 -1.16
CA PHE A 341 8.21 4.39 -0.25
C PHE A 341 8.37 3.81 1.17
N ILE A 342 8.72 2.52 1.29
CA ILE A 342 8.77 1.80 2.57
C ILE A 342 10.05 2.08 3.36
N LEU A 343 11.20 2.21 2.70
CA LEU A 343 12.50 2.40 3.38
C LEU A 343 12.46 3.49 4.46
N PRO A 344 11.96 4.71 4.19
CA PRO A 344 11.83 5.77 5.20
C PRO A 344 10.94 5.43 6.40
N LEU A 345 10.06 4.44 6.26
CA LEU A 345 9.15 4.00 7.32
C LEU A 345 9.82 3.03 8.30
N CYS A 346 10.96 2.44 7.95
CA CYS A 346 11.66 1.50 8.84
C CYS A 346 12.12 2.21 10.11
N GLY A 347 11.74 1.71 11.29
CA GLY A 347 12.12 2.27 12.59
C GLY A 347 13.18 1.49 13.35
N SER A 348 13.59 0.33 12.84
CA SER A 348 14.51 -0.60 13.48
C SER A 348 15.39 -1.30 12.45
N PHE A 349 16.55 -1.82 12.90
CA PHE A 349 17.43 -2.61 12.04
C PHE A 349 16.78 -3.91 11.57
N ASN A 350 15.88 -4.50 12.37
CA ASN A 350 15.17 -5.71 11.96
C ASN A 350 14.27 -5.46 10.73
N GLU A 351 13.56 -4.33 10.69
CA GLU A 351 12.80 -3.91 9.49
C GLU A 351 13.72 -3.71 8.29
N LEU A 352 14.85 -3.01 8.47
CA LEU A 352 15.82 -2.78 7.40
C LEU A 352 16.38 -4.08 6.82
N ARG A 353 16.83 -4.99 7.68
CA ARG A 353 17.30 -6.32 7.28
C ARG A 353 16.23 -7.11 6.52
N ASN A 354 14.97 -7.05 6.97
CA ASN A 354 13.87 -7.72 6.28
C ASN A 354 13.67 -7.16 4.86
N ILE A 355 13.69 -5.83 4.71
CA ILE A 355 13.60 -5.19 3.39
C ILE A 355 14.80 -5.55 2.51
N LEU A 356 16.03 -5.52 3.04
CA LEU A 356 17.21 -5.95 2.28
C LEU A 356 17.10 -7.41 1.84
N ASN A 357 16.70 -8.31 2.73
CA ASN A 357 16.51 -9.73 2.39
C ASN A 357 15.46 -9.94 1.30
N ILE A 358 14.42 -9.11 1.24
CA ILE A 358 13.41 -9.12 0.18
C ILE A 358 14.03 -8.68 -1.16
N ILE A 359 14.81 -7.60 -1.15
CA ILE A 359 15.52 -7.09 -2.34
C ILE A 359 16.53 -8.11 -2.85
N MET A 360 17.33 -8.70 -1.96
CA MET A 360 18.37 -9.68 -2.30
C MET A 360 17.83 -10.94 -2.99
N LYS A 361 16.55 -11.29 -2.74
CA LYS A 361 15.87 -12.43 -3.37
C LYS A 361 15.33 -12.14 -4.77
N GLN A 362 15.35 -10.89 -5.22
CA GLN A 362 14.86 -10.52 -6.55
C GLN A 362 15.92 -10.77 -7.62
N ASP A 363 15.48 -11.18 -8.80
CA ASP A 363 16.37 -11.41 -9.95
C ASP A 363 17.10 -10.12 -10.38
N ASN A 364 16.46 -8.96 -10.22
CA ASN A 364 17.02 -7.64 -10.53
C ASN A 364 17.57 -6.90 -9.29
N SER A 365 18.05 -7.63 -8.30
CA SER A 365 18.57 -7.06 -7.04
C SER A 365 19.66 -5.99 -7.22
N LEU A 366 20.53 -6.11 -8.23
CA LEU A 366 21.52 -5.07 -8.56
C LEU A 366 20.85 -3.72 -8.87
N GLN A 367 19.81 -3.71 -9.69
CA GLN A 367 19.07 -2.50 -10.08
C GLN A 367 18.47 -1.80 -8.86
N TYR A 368 17.97 -2.57 -7.88
CA TYR A 368 17.48 -2.02 -6.62
C TYR A 368 18.58 -1.30 -5.85
N PHE A 369 19.74 -1.95 -5.68
CA PHE A 369 20.85 -1.36 -4.95
C PHE A 369 21.34 -0.10 -5.67
N GLU A 370 21.56 -0.13 -6.98
CA GLU A 370 21.98 1.05 -7.76
C GLU A 370 20.99 2.21 -7.60
N THR A 371 19.69 1.93 -7.66
CA THR A 371 18.64 2.97 -7.62
C THR A 371 18.35 3.48 -6.21
N LEU A 372 18.56 2.67 -5.18
CA LEU A 372 18.14 2.96 -3.80
C LEU A 372 19.30 3.11 -2.82
N THR A 373 20.56 3.01 -3.27
CA THR A 373 21.78 3.09 -2.43
C THR A 373 21.70 4.23 -1.42
N ASP A 374 21.46 5.45 -1.90
CA ASP A 374 21.46 6.65 -1.05
C ASP A 374 20.36 6.60 0.00
N LEU A 375 19.20 6.06 -0.37
CA LEU A 375 18.07 5.94 0.54
C LEU A 375 18.31 4.86 1.59
N ILE A 376 18.89 3.73 1.20
CA ILE A 376 19.24 2.63 2.11
C ILE A 376 20.25 3.14 3.14
N ILE A 377 21.36 3.74 2.69
CA ILE A 377 22.43 4.19 3.60
C ILE A 377 21.91 5.30 4.53
N LYS A 378 21.17 6.27 4.00
CA LYS A 378 20.54 7.33 4.81
C LYS A 378 19.61 6.76 5.86
N GLN A 379 18.82 5.74 5.53
CA GLN A 379 17.92 5.15 6.51
C GLN A 379 18.66 4.38 7.60
N TYR A 380 19.75 3.68 7.26
CA TYR A 380 20.62 3.07 8.26
C TYR A 380 21.20 4.12 9.21
N GLU A 381 21.68 5.24 8.68
CA GLU A 381 22.17 6.37 9.48
C GLU A 381 21.12 6.88 10.47
N VAL A 382 19.89 7.09 10.00
CA VAL A 382 18.76 7.53 10.85
C VAL A 382 18.49 6.52 11.97
N VAL A 383 18.48 5.22 11.68
CA VAL A 383 18.25 4.18 12.71
C VAL A 383 19.42 4.09 13.69
N CYS A 384 20.67 4.21 13.23
CA CYS A 384 21.86 4.30 14.09
C CYS A 384 21.78 5.47 15.10
N GLN A 385 21.27 6.62 14.68
CA GLN A 385 21.10 7.77 15.57
C GLN A 385 20.07 7.50 16.68
N TRP A 386 19.06 6.67 16.41
CA TRP A 386 18.02 6.30 17.36
C TRP A 386 18.43 5.15 18.29
N ASP A 387 19.30 4.26 17.82
CA ASP A 387 19.80 3.08 18.56
C ASP A 387 21.35 3.08 18.60
N LYS A 388 21.92 3.82 19.55
CA LYS A 388 23.38 3.95 19.76
C LYS A 388 24.04 2.70 20.37
N SER A 389 23.43 1.53 20.24
CA SER A 389 23.95 0.29 20.82
C SER A 389 24.99 -0.38 19.92
N ILE A 390 25.73 -1.35 20.48
CA ILE A 390 26.65 -2.24 19.73
C ILE A 390 25.95 -2.90 18.52
N MET A 391 24.63 -3.05 18.55
CA MET A 391 23.86 -3.61 17.43
C MET A 391 24.00 -2.78 16.15
N GLY A 392 24.13 -1.46 16.23
CA GLY A 392 24.32 -0.61 15.05
C GLY A 392 25.55 -1.02 14.24
N SER A 393 26.62 -1.38 14.93
CA SER A 393 27.87 -1.84 14.31
C SER A 393 27.72 -3.14 13.53
N VAL A 394 27.05 -4.14 14.13
CA VAL A 394 26.78 -5.44 13.49
C VAL A 394 25.91 -5.26 12.25
N GLU A 395 24.93 -4.36 12.33
CA GLU A 395 23.97 -4.14 11.24
C GLU A 395 24.58 -3.33 10.08
N ILE A 396 25.52 -2.42 10.33
CA ILE A 396 26.29 -1.76 9.26
C ILE A 396 27.24 -2.76 8.58
N ILE A 397 27.84 -3.70 9.31
CA ILE A 397 28.62 -4.79 8.72
C ILE A 397 27.72 -5.67 7.84
N HIS A 398 26.50 -5.97 8.29
CA HIS A 398 25.52 -6.69 7.48
C HIS A 398 25.18 -5.93 6.19
N LEU A 399 24.97 -4.61 6.27
CA LEU A 399 24.75 -3.76 5.09
C LEU A 399 25.91 -3.86 4.10
N TYR A 400 27.16 -3.72 4.58
CA TYR A 400 28.35 -3.88 3.74
C TYR A 400 28.37 -5.25 3.04
N ASN A 401 28.08 -6.33 3.77
CA ASN A 401 28.04 -7.67 3.20
C ASN A 401 26.96 -7.82 2.12
N CYS A 402 25.79 -7.19 2.28
CA CYS A 402 24.77 -7.16 1.25
C CYS A 402 25.27 -6.49 -0.04
N PHE A 403 25.89 -5.30 0.07
CA PHE A 403 26.53 -4.63 -1.07
C PHE A 403 27.61 -5.51 -1.69
N ASN A 404 28.47 -6.13 -0.88
CA ASN A 404 29.54 -6.99 -1.35
C ASN A 404 29.03 -8.19 -2.16
N VAL A 405 27.95 -8.83 -1.72
CA VAL A 405 27.31 -9.94 -2.44
C VAL A 405 26.72 -9.45 -3.77
N ILE A 406 25.96 -8.35 -3.75
CA ILE A 406 25.30 -7.80 -4.96
C ILE A 406 26.31 -7.39 -6.03
N TYR A 407 27.36 -6.68 -5.62
CA TYR A 407 28.41 -6.23 -6.52
C TYR A 407 29.53 -7.27 -6.70
N LYS A 408 29.35 -8.51 -6.23
CA LYS A 408 30.31 -9.63 -6.37
C LYS A 408 31.75 -9.26 -5.96
N GLY A 409 31.90 -8.49 -4.88
CA GLY A 409 33.19 -8.02 -4.38
C GLY A 409 33.65 -6.66 -4.93
N GLN A 410 32.98 -6.11 -5.94
CA GLN A 410 33.40 -4.88 -6.64
C GLN A 410 32.42 -3.73 -6.38
N ILE A 411 32.26 -3.36 -5.11
CA ILE A 411 31.36 -2.26 -4.72
C ILE A 411 31.89 -0.95 -5.33
N PRO A 412 31.04 -0.14 -6.01
CA PRO A 412 31.44 1.16 -6.52
C PRO A 412 31.96 2.09 -5.41
N VAL A 413 32.85 3.00 -5.77
CA VAL A 413 33.55 3.88 -4.81
C VAL A 413 32.57 4.70 -3.97
N ASP A 414 31.58 5.33 -4.60
CA ASP A 414 30.61 6.19 -3.92
C ASP A 414 29.79 5.48 -2.81
N PRO A 415 29.08 4.35 -3.06
CA PRO A 415 28.41 3.61 -2.00
C PRO A 415 29.36 3.12 -0.93
N LEU A 416 30.55 2.66 -1.32
CA LEU A 416 31.54 2.15 -0.37
C LEU A 416 32.02 3.25 0.58
N ASN A 417 32.31 4.43 0.06
CA ASN A 417 32.71 5.59 0.88
C ASN A 417 31.63 5.97 1.89
N LYS A 418 30.37 6.04 1.45
CA LYS A 418 29.23 6.34 2.33
C LYS A 418 29.07 5.29 3.43
N ILE A 419 29.27 4.01 3.12
CA ILE A 419 29.26 2.92 4.12
C ILE A 419 30.43 3.07 5.10
N LEU A 420 31.64 3.40 4.64
CA LEU A 420 32.80 3.59 5.50
C LEU A 420 32.64 4.80 6.44
N ILE A 421 32.06 5.90 5.97
CA ILE A 421 31.74 7.07 6.79
C ILE A 421 30.72 6.67 7.87
N LEU A 422 29.66 5.94 7.50
CA LEU A 422 28.66 5.43 8.45
C LEU A 422 29.28 4.45 9.48
N MET A 423 30.22 3.60 9.06
CA MET A 423 30.99 2.76 9.98
C MET A 423 31.82 3.61 10.95
N GLY A 424 32.44 4.69 10.46
CA GLY A 424 33.27 5.61 11.25
C GLY A 424 32.47 6.32 12.33
N SER A 425 31.31 6.86 11.98
CA SER A 425 30.42 7.53 12.94
C SER A 425 29.86 6.59 14.02
N ASN A 426 29.90 5.28 13.78
CA ASN A 426 29.52 4.24 14.75
C ASN A 426 30.73 3.57 15.45
N GLY A 427 31.95 4.08 15.24
CA GLY A 427 33.17 3.59 15.91
C GLY A 427 33.74 2.28 15.35
N ASN A 428 33.37 1.85 14.15
CA ASN A 428 33.80 0.56 13.56
C ASN A 428 35.15 0.61 12.85
N TYR A 429 36.14 1.24 13.48
CA TYR A 429 37.44 1.54 12.88
C TYR A 429 38.25 0.30 12.47
N SER A 430 38.15 -0.79 13.23
CA SER A 430 38.82 -2.06 12.89
C SER A 430 38.29 -2.66 11.58
N MET A 431 36.98 -2.56 11.34
CA MET A 431 36.36 -3.04 10.10
C MET A 431 36.72 -2.13 8.93
N ILE A 432 36.75 -0.81 9.13
CA ILE A 432 37.21 0.15 8.12
C ILE A 432 38.64 -0.19 7.67
N ALA A 433 39.55 -0.42 8.61
CA ALA A 433 40.93 -0.80 8.31
C ALA A 433 41.00 -2.12 7.51
N TYR A 434 40.19 -3.12 7.88
CA TYR A 434 40.10 -4.37 7.14
C TYR A 434 39.62 -4.17 5.70
N ILE A 435 38.53 -3.43 5.49
CA ILE A 435 37.96 -3.17 4.15
C ILE A 435 38.95 -2.40 3.28
N LEU A 436 39.62 -1.38 3.83
CA LEU A 436 40.63 -0.61 3.10
C LEU A 436 41.88 -1.43 2.76
N ASN A 437 42.26 -2.40 3.59
CA ASN A 437 43.34 -3.34 3.28
C ASN A 437 42.98 -4.29 2.13
N GLN A 438 41.71 -4.70 2.03
CA GLN A 438 41.23 -5.51 0.91
C GLN A 438 41.06 -4.71 -0.39
N ASN A 439 40.72 -3.43 -0.28
CA ASN A 439 40.49 -2.53 -1.42
C ASN A 439 41.64 -1.53 -1.60
N LYS A 440 42.81 -2.02 -2.02
CA LYS A 440 44.05 -1.23 -2.14
C LYS A 440 43.93 0.07 -2.95
N GLY A 441 42.96 0.18 -3.86
CA GLY A 441 42.68 1.40 -4.64
C GLY A 441 42.15 2.59 -3.82
N LEU A 442 41.43 2.34 -2.73
CA LEU A 442 40.81 3.39 -1.89
C LEU A 442 41.76 3.99 -0.86
N GLN A 443 42.89 3.34 -0.58
CA GLN A 443 43.89 3.84 0.37
C GLN A 443 44.54 5.17 -0.06
N LYS A 444 44.42 5.53 -1.35
CA LYS A 444 45.03 6.74 -1.94
C LYS A 444 44.14 7.97 -1.86
N ASP A 445 42.87 7.84 -1.49
CA ASP A 445 41.93 8.96 -1.50
C ASP A 445 41.93 9.68 -0.13
N SER A 446 42.71 10.77 -0.07
CA SER A 446 42.95 11.54 1.15
C SER A 446 41.73 12.28 1.70
N GLY A 447 40.66 12.44 0.91
CA GLY A 447 39.42 13.12 1.32
C GLY A 447 38.59 12.30 2.30
N ILE A 448 38.32 11.03 1.94
CA ILE A 448 37.52 10.11 2.75
C ILE A 448 38.17 9.84 4.10
N LEU A 449 39.50 9.72 4.12
CA LEU A 449 40.24 9.52 5.37
C LEU A 449 40.11 10.73 6.30
N LYS A 450 40.11 11.96 5.76
CA LYS A 450 39.87 13.17 6.55
C LYS A 450 38.44 13.19 7.11
N GLU A 451 37.44 12.82 6.31
CA GLU A 451 36.04 12.73 6.76
C GLU A 451 35.86 11.69 7.88
N ILE A 452 36.38 10.47 7.69
CA ILE A 452 36.34 9.43 8.74
C ILE A 452 37.10 9.87 10.00
N ILE A 453 38.22 10.58 9.85
CA ILE A 453 39.01 11.12 10.97
C ILE A 453 38.29 12.26 11.70
N ASN A 454 37.45 13.03 10.99
CA ASN A 454 36.65 14.12 11.55
C ASN A 454 35.45 13.60 12.35
N GLU A 455 34.93 12.42 12.01
CA GLU A 455 33.86 11.73 12.75
C GLU A 455 34.34 11.08 14.06
N PHE A 456 35.64 11.14 14.40
CA PHE A 456 36.13 10.66 15.70
C PHE A 456 35.57 11.49 16.86
N PRO A 457 35.05 10.85 17.93
CA PRO A 457 34.69 11.56 19.14
C PRO A 457 35.91 12.34 19.68
N PRO A 458 35.74 13.61 20.08
CA PRO A 458 36.86 14.47 20.50
C PRO A 458 37.65 13.92 21.71
N ASN A 459 37.04 13.03 22.49
CA ASN A 459 37.63 12.45 23.69
C ASN A 459 38.38 11.13 23.46
N ASP A 460 38.33 10.55 22.25
CA ASP A 460 38.87 9.21 21.98
C ASP A 460 40.26 9.23 21.33
N SER A 461 41.19 9.99 21.96
CA SER A 461 42.53 10.25 21.41
C SER A 461 43.39 8.97 21.23
N LEU A 462 43.10 7.91 22.00
CA LEU A 462 43.82 6.64 21.95
C LEU A 462 43.40 5.79 20.75
N GLU A 463 42.09 5.67 20.48
CA GLU A 463 41.59 4.98 19.28
C GLU A 463 41.97 5.73 18.01
N LYS A 464 41.90 7.06 18.02
CA LYS A 464 42.37 7.91 16.91
C LYS A 464 43.85 7.67 16.60
N LYS A 465 44.70 7.56 17.64
CA LYS A 465 46.12 7.20 17.48
C LYS A 465 46.32 5.77 16.99
N LYS A 466 45.56 4.77 17.49
CA LYS A 466 45.63 3.37 17.03
C LYS A 466 45.22 3.23 15.57
N PHE A 467 44.12 3.87 15.17
CA PHE A 467 43.64 3.88 13.78
C PHE A 467 44.65 4.56 12.85
N THR A 468 45.16 5.74 13.22
CA THR A 468 46.21 6.44 12.46
C THR A 468 47.49 5.61 12.35
N LYS A 469 47.84 4.84 13.39
CA LYS A 469 49.02 3.95 13.40
C LYS A 469 48.83 2.71 12.52
N LEU A 470 47.66 2.07 12.56
CA LEU A 470 47.29 0.98 11.65
C LEU A 470 47.35 1.43 10.18
N PHE A 471 46.98 2.68 9.91
CA PHE A 471 47.02 3.28 8.57
C PHE A 471 48.43 3.68 8.09
N LYS A 472 49.27 4.19 9.01
CA LYS A 472 50.68 4.47 8.70
C LYS A 472 51.46 3.19 8.40
N LEU A 473 51.08 2.07 9.01
CA LEU A 473 51.68 0.76 8.76
C LEU A 473 51.25 0.16 7.42
N SER A 474 49.99 0.35 6.97
CA SER A 474 49.55 -0.12 5.65
C SER A 474 50.13 0.68 4.48
N SER A 475 50.45 1.97 4.67
CA SER A 475 51.10 2.82 3.66
C SER A 475 52.63 2.69 3.59
N THR A 476 53.25 2.00 4.56
CA THR A 476 54.71 1.73 4.57
C THR A 476 55.10 0.33 4.10
N ILE A 477 54.14 -0.56 3.83
CA ILE A 477 54.38 -1.82 3.12
C ILE A 477 54.35 -1.51 1.63
N LYS A 478 55.50 -1.09 1.10
CA LYS A 478 55.79 -1.06 -0.34
C LYS A 478 56.26 -2.42 -0.82
#